data_AF-A0A2P7UG85-F1
#
_entry.id   AF-A0A2P7UG85-F1
#
_cell.length_a   1.000
_cell.length_b   1.000
_cell.length_c   1.000
_cell.angle_alpha   90.00
_cell.angle_beta   90.00
_cell.angle_gamma   90.00
#
_symmetry.space_group_name_H-M   'P 1'
#
loop_
_entity.id
_entity.type
_entity.pdbx_description
1 polymer ?
#
loop_
_entity_poly.entity_id
_entity_poly.type
_entity_poly.pdbx_seq_one_letter_code
_entity_poly.pdbx_strand_id
1 'polypeptide(L)'
;MSGKLFVIGFGPGSFEHITKRAREALQESDVIIGYSTYVDLIRGLLTHQEIVSTGMTEEVTRAREAVRQAEEEGKKVAVISSGDSGVYGMAGLVYEVLVEKGWTEATGVPIEIVPGISAINSCGAILGAPIMHDACTISLSDHLTPWELIAKRIDAAGMADFVIALYNPRSGRRTRQIVEAQRILLQYRSPDTPVGIVKSAYRERETVVVTTLAQMLEHDIGMLTTVIIGNTSTFVYDGKMITPRGYQRKYTLSADEQPLKPHQRLRVENEPWSLEASEESVSSAPAAPATPKTERPIAVTEDRATATEPVNSAATSTAVLEAPPVTEAEAPKAPFAWAMDALNAINAAKGIETKPATGQVHRPVSSFTPEMIFECAVSPGVANKKITPLQMMAIAEVAGEKGEIEYTPHHQMILRVSTSNPDSITSRLRELGLILSPIGDVLQVKACDFCDGEKKDSIPYADELHQKLGGKEMPKELKIGFNGCGMACYGAVQEDIGIVFRKGAFDLFLGAKTVGRNAHSGIPVAEGIEKEEIVPLVERIVNRFKKEAFPNERFHKFFQRVGELEGYAWYEPAKAEIENAACGD
;
A
#
# COMPACT_ATOMS: atom_id res chain seq x y z
N MET A 1 -11.19 -37.57 8.76
CA MET A 1 -10.16 -36.61 8.30
C MET A 1 -10.90 -35.40 7.78
N SER A 2 -10.46 -34.18 8.06
CA SER A 2 -11.09 -32.97 7.49
C SER A 2 -10.65 -32.80 6.04
N GLY A 3 -11.60 -32.70 5.11
CA GLY A 3 -11.30 -32.41 3.71
C GLY A 3 -10.81 -30.97 3.48
N LYS A 4 -10.53 -30.61 2.23
CA LYS A 4 -10.10 -29.27 1.83
C LYS A 4 -10.50 -28.96 0.39
N LEU A 5 -10.90 -27.73 0.11
CA LEU A 5 -11.14 -27.23 -1.24
C LEU A 5 -9.97 -26.36 -1.69
N PHE A 6 -9.33 -26.73 -2.79
CA PHE A 6 -8.43 -25.86 -3.54
C PHE A 6 -9.17 -25.37 -4.78
N VAL A 7 -9.34 -24.05 -4.93
CA VAL A 7 -9.90 -23.48 -6.15
C VAL A 7 -8.76 -22.82 -6.91
N ILE A 8 -8.34 -23.44 -8.01
CA ILE A 8 -7.02 -23.22 -8.61
C ILE A 8 -7.16 -22.56 -9.97
N GLY A 9 -6.61 -21.35 -10.11
CA GLY A 9 -6.24 -20.77 -11.39
C GLY A 9 -4.91 -21.35 -11.89
N PHE A 10 -4.90 -22.13 -12.97
CA PHE A 10 -3.65 -22.69 -13.52
C PHE A 10 -2.99 -21.79 -14.59
N GLY A 11 -3.50 -20.59 -14.84
CA GLY A 11 -2.93 -19.68 -15.83
C GLY A 11 -3.29 -20.05 -17.28
N PRO A 12 -2.51 -19.58 -18.28
CA PRO A 12 -2.91 -19.66 -19.69
C PRO A 12 -2.89 -21.08 -20.27
N GLY A 13 -2.24 -22.05 -19.64
CA GLY A 13 -2.24 -23.46 -20.07
C GLY A 13 -0.88 -24.01 -20.50
N SER A 14 0.17 -23.19 -20.58
CA SER A 14 1.56 -23.67 -20.62
C SER A 14 2.05 -23.98 -19.20
N PHE A 15 2.82 -25.06 -19.04
CA PHE A 15 3.39 -25.47 -17.75
C PHE A 15 4.32 -24.43 -17.13
N GLU A 16 5.00 -23.61 -17.95
CA GLU A 16 5.92 -22.56 -17.47
C GLU A 16 5.19 -21.41 -16.77
N HIS A 17 3.91 -21.23 -17.09
CA HIS A 17 3.06 -20.16 -16.56
C HIS A 17 2.13 -20.62 -15.43
N ILE A 18 2.30 -21.87 -14.97
CA ILE A 18 1.59 -22.37 -13.79
C ILE A 18 2.40 -21.99 -12.55
N THR A 19 1.76 -21.29 -11.61
CA THR A 19 2.41 -20.89 -10.37
C THR A 19 2.87 -22.11 -9.57
N LYS A 20 3.95 -21.96 -8.80
CA LYS A 20 4.45 -23.03 -7.92
C LYS A 20 3.33 -23.54 -6.99
N ARG A 21 2.56 -22.62 -6.40
CA ARG A 21 1.46 -22.96 -5.49
C ARG A 21 0.36 -23.78 -6.18
N ALA A 22 -0.02 -23.44 -7.42
CA ALA A 22 -1.00 -24.22 -8.18
C ALA A 22 -0.52 -25.66 -8.43
N ARG A 23 0.77 -25.86 -8.74
CA ARG A 23 1.36 -27.20 -8.92
C ARG A 23 1.32 -28.02 -7.63
N GLU A 24 1.69 -27.41 -6.52
CA GLU A 24 1.66 -28.05 -5.19
C GLU A 24 0.23 -28.42 -4.79
N ALA A 25 -0.74 -27.51 -4.96
CA ALA A 25 -2.15 -27.77 -4.64
C ALA A 25 -2.74 -28.91 -5.49
N LEU A 26 -2.38 -29.00 -6.78
CA LEU A 26 -2.77 -30.12 -7.63
C LEU A 26 -2.18 -31.45 -7.13
N GLN A 27 -0.92 -31.45 -6.68
CA GLN A 27 -0.26 -32.64 -6.14
C GLN A 27 -0.80 -33.07 -4.78
N GLU A 28 -1.19 -32.12 -3.94
CA GLU A 28 -1.79 -32.34 -2.62
C GLU A 28 -3.22 -32.88 -2.68
N SER A 29 -3.90 -32.72 -3.82
CA SER A 29 -5.31 -33.07 -3.99
C SER A 29 -5.49 -34.55 -4.25
N ASP A 30 -6.54 -35.14 -3.69
CA ASP A 30 -6.98 -36.50 -3.97
C ASP A 30 -7.81 -36.55 -5.26
N VAL A 31 -8.55 -35.46 -5.56
CA VAL A 31 -9.51 -35.37 -6.66
C VAL A 31 -9.32 -34.07 -7.42
N ILE A 32 -9.33 -34.15 -8.75
CA ILE A 32 -9.35 -33.01 -9.66
C ILE A 32 -10.73 -32.90 -10.32
N ILE A 33 -11.37 -31.75 -10.14
CA ILE A 33 -12.66 -31.44 -10.75
C ILE A 33 -12.51 -30.26 -11.71
N GLY A 34 -12.88 -30.48 -12.97
CA GLY A 34 -12.70 -29.46 -13.99
C GLY A 34 -13.42 -29.76 -15.30
N TYR A 35 -13.43 -28.77 -16.19
CA TYR A 35 -13.84 -28.98 -17.57
C TYR A 35 -12.82 -29.85 -18.31
N SER A 36 -13.27 -30.78 -19.16
CA SER A 36 -12.41 -31.77 -19.83
C SER A 36 -11.20 -31.16 -20.54
N THR A 37 -11.38 -30.07 -21.29
CA THR A 37 -10.25 -29.39 -21.97
C THR A 37 -9.23 -28.82 -20.98
N TYR A 38 -9.65 -28.41 -19.78
CA TYR A 38 -8.73 -27.90 -18.76
C TYR A 38 -7.94 -29.02 -18.09
N VAL A 39 -8.62 -30.15 -17.82
CA VAL A 39 -7.96 -31.36 -17.33
C VAL A 39 -6.89 -31.83 -18.31
N ASP A 40 -7.18 -31.80 -19.61
CA ASP A 40 -6.23 -32.21 -20.65
C ASP A 40 -4.97 -31.33 -20.67
N LEU A 41 -5.11 -30.01 -20.44
CA LEU A 41 -3.96 -29.09 -20.39
C LEU A 41 -3.03 -29.37 -19.22
N ILE A 42 -3.57 -29.77 -18.06
CA ILE A 42 -2.77 -30.06 -16.87
C ILE A 42 -2.43 -31.54 -16.71
N ARG A 43 -2.83 -32.40 -17.66
CA ARG A 43 -2.74 -33.85 -17.55
C ARG A 43 -1.32 -34.35 -17.22
N GLY A 44 -0.29 -33.68 -17.75
CA GLY A 44 1.12 -33.99 -17.45
C GLY A 44 1.56 -33.71 -16.01
N LEU A 45 0.76 -33.00 -15.21
CA LEU A 45 1.00 -32.74 -13.79
C LEU A 45 0.22 -33.70 -12.87
N LEU A 46 -0.75 -34.41 -13.42
CA LEU A 46 -1.58 -35.35 -12.68
C LEU A 46 -0.89 -36.71 -12.65
N THR A 47 -0.97 -37.38 -11.51
CA THR A 47 -0.33 -38.68 -11.30
C THR A 47 -1.34 -39.71 -10.84
N HIS A 48 -1.84 -39.58 -9.62
CA HIS A 48 -2.66 -40.57 -8.94
C HIS A 48 -4.07 -40.06 -8.61
N GLN A 49 -4.37 -38.81 -8.93
CA GLN A 49 -5.62 -38.17 -8.55
C GLN A 49 -6.81 -38.75 -9.31
N GLU A 50 -7.94 -38.86 -8.63
CA GLU A 50 -9.24 -39.14 -9.25
C GLU A 50 -9.66 -37.93 -10.10
N ILE A 51 -10.17 -38.17 -11.31
CA ILE A 51 -10.56 -37.09 -12.23
C ILE A 51 -12.08 -37.10 -12.41
N VAL A 52 -12.72 -36.00 -12.02
CA VAL A 52 -14.14 -35.74 -12.29
C VAL A 52 -14.24 -34.64 -13.33
N SER A 53 -14.44 -35.03 -14.59
CA SER A 53 -14.59 -34.10 -15.70
C SER A 53 -16.05 -33.97 -16.14
N THR A 54 -16.54 -32.74 -16.26
CA THR A 54 -17.92 -32.47 -16.75
C THR A 54 -17.91 -31.59 -18.01
N GLY A 55 -19.08 -31.44 -18.65
CA GLY A 55 -19.25 -30.56 -19.81
C GLY A 55 -19.24 -29.07 -19.44
N MET A 56 -19.05 -28.19 -20.44
CA MET A 56 -18.89 -26.74 -20.21
C MET A 56 -20.09 -26.09 -19.48
N THR A 57 -21.32 -26.58 -19.65
CA THR A 57 -22.56 -26.01 -19.09
C THR A 57 -22.93 -26.49 -17.69
N GLU A 58 -22.08 -27.30 -17.06
CA GLU A 58 -22.38 -27.98 -15.79
C GLU A 58 -21.57 -27.40 -14.61
N GLU A 59 -21.40 -26.08 -14.60
CA GLU A 59 -20.56 -25.40 -13.60
C GLU A 59 -21.10 -25.58 -12.17
N VAL A 60 -22.41 -25.46 -11.99
CA VAL A 60 -23.07 -25.66 -10.70
C VAL A 60 -22.88 -27.10 -10.21
N THR A 61 -23.01 -28.07 -11.11
CA THR A 61 -22.77 -29.49 -10.78
C THR A 61 -21.33 -29.73 -10.31
N ARG A 62 -20.33 -29.10 -10.97
CA ARG A 62 -18.92 -29.19 -10.53
C ARG A 62 -18.73 -28.62 -9.13
N ALA A 63 -19.25 -27.43 -8.87
CA ALA A 63 -19.10 -26.78 -7.57
C ALA A 63 -19.77 -27.61 -6.46
N ARG A 64 -21.00 -28.11 -6.69
CA ARG A 64 -21.71 -28.97 -5.73
C ARG A 64 -20.98 -30.27 -5.46
N GLU A 65 -20.46 -30.91 -6.49
CA GLU A 65 -19.71 -32.17 -6.32
C GLU A 65 -18.40 -31.95 -5.57
N ALA A 66 -17.69 -30.85 -5.85
CA ALA A 66 -16.47 -30.51 -5.13
C ALA A 66 -16.72 -30.33 -3.63
N VAL A 67 -17.74 -29.54 -3.29
CA VAL A 67 -18.14 -29.30 -1.91
C VAL A 67 -18.58 -30.59 -1.23
N ARG A 68 -19.37 -31.42 -1.92
CA ARG A 68 -19.82 -32.73 -1.42
C ARG A 68 -18.64 -33.65 -1.07
N GLN A 69 -17.69 -33.84 -1.98
CA GLN A 69 -16.54 -34.70 -1.73
C GLN A 69 -15.61 -34.16 -0.62
N ALA A 70 -15.48 -32.84 -0.51
CA ALA A 70 -14.64 -32.24 0.53
C ALA A 70 -15.30 -32.31 1.93
N GLU A 71 -16.61 -32.09 2.03
CA GLU A 71 -17.36 -32.11 3.31
C GLU A 71 -17.71 -33.53 3.77
N GLU A 72 -18.28 -34.36 2.89
CA GLU A 72 -18.86 -35.66 3.26
C GLU A 72 -17.82 -36.78 3.22
N GLU A 73 -16.92 -36.76 2.24
CA GLU A 73 -15.90 -37.80 2.06
C GLU A 73 -14.55 -37.41 2.68
N GLY A 74 -14.39 -36.15 3.12
CA GLY A 74 -13.17 -35.65 3.73
C GLY A 74 -11.96 -35.60 2.79
N LYS A 75 -12.21 -35.54 1.47
CA LYS A 75 -11.16 -35.50 0.44
C LYS A 75 -10.59 -34.09 0.27
N LYS A 76 -9.35 -34.01 -0.21
CA LYS A 76 -8.75 -32.78 -0.75
C LYS A 76 -9.10 -32.66 -2.22
N VAL A 77 -9.87 -31.63 -2.57
CA VAL A 77 -10.45 -31.49 -3.91
C VAL A 77 -9.91 -30.22 -4.57
N ALA A 78 -9.31 -30.37 -5.75
CA ALA A 78 -8.92 -29.27 -6.61
C ALA A 78 -9.98 -28.97 -7.67
N VAL A 79 -10.60 -27.80 -7.57
CA VAL A 79 -11.49 -27.24 -8.59
C VAL A 79 -10.67 -26.33 -9.50
N ILE A 80 -10.42 -26.76 -10.73
CA ILE A 80 -9.50 -26.07 -11.64
C ILE A 80 -10.21 -25.06 -12.56
N SER A 81 -9.56 -23.93 -12.82
CA SER A 81 -9.97 -22.89 -13.76
C SER A 81 -8.79 -22.44 -14.62
N SER A 82 -9.01 -22.22 -15.92
CA SER A 82 -8.02 -21.57 -16.78
C SER A 82 -7.85 -20.11 -16.37
N GLY A 83 -6.65 -19.57 -16.51
CA GLY A 83 -6.34 -18.22 -16.08
C GLY A 83 -6.34 -18.12 -14.55
N ASP A 84 -7.07 -17.15 -14.03
CA ASP A 84 -7.31 -17.00 -12.59
C ASP A 84 -8.73 -17.50 -12.23
N SER A 85 -8.87 -18.21 -11.11
CA SER A 85 -10.17 -18.75 -10.70
C SER A 85 -11.19 -17.70 -10.26
N GLY A 86 -10.75 -16.49 -9.89
CA GLY A 86 -11.59 -15.35 -9.56
C GLY A 86 -12.03 -14.54 -10.78
N VAL A 87 -11.40 -14.72 -11.95
CA VAL A 87 -11.74 -13.97 -13.17
C VAL A 87 -12.60 -14.83 -14.09
N TYR A 88 -13.91 -14.70 -13.97
CA TYR A 88 -14.90 -15.50 -14.72
C TYR A 88 -14.67 -17.02 -14.59
N GLY A 89 -14.13 -17.46 -13.44
CA GLY A 89 -13.81 -18.85 -13.12
C GLY A 89 -14.69 -19.41 -12.00
N MET A 90 -14.23 -20.49 -11.38
CA MET A 90 -15.03 -21.29 -10.44
C MET A 90 -15.11 -20.72 -9.01
N ALA A 91 -14.26 -19.76 -8.61
CA ALA A 91 -14.17 -19.32 -7.21
C ALA A 91 -15.49 -18.74 -6.69
N GLY A 92 -16.11 -17.82 -7.45
CA GLY A 92 -17.39 -17.22 -7.07
C GLY A 92 -18.48 -18.28 -6.89
N LEU A 93 -18.61 -19.20 -7.85
CA LEU A 93 -19.63 -20.23 -7.81
C LEU A 93 -19.43 -21.24 -6.67
N VAL A 94 -18.17 -21.60 -6.35
CA VAL A 94 -17.87 -22.45 -5.19
C VAL A 94 -18.32 -21.77 -3.90
N TYR A 95 -18.03 -20.47 -3.73
CA TYR A 95 -18.51 -19.72 -2.58
C TYR A 95 -20.04 -19.61 -2.54
N GLU A 96 -20.72 -19.37 -3.67
CA GLU A 96 -22.19 -19.33 -3.73
C GLU A 96 -22.81 -20.64 -3.22
N VAL A 97 -22.28 -21.79 -3.66
CA VAL A 97 -22.73 -23.12 -3.17
C VAL A 97 -22.46 -23.30 -1.68
N LEU A 98 -21.30 -22.86 -1.19
CA LEU A 98 -20.95 -22.92 0.24
C LEU A 98 -21.88 -22.04 1.08
N VAL A 99 -22.20 -20.82 0.61
CA VAL A 99 -23.12 -19.89 1.27
C VAL A 99 -24.53 -20.48 1.36
N GLU A 100 -25.04 -21.11 0.30
CA GLU A 100 -26.33 -21.79 0.32
C GLU A 100 -26.38 -22.93 1.36
N LYS A 101 -25.24 -23.57 1.63
CA LYS A 101 -25.09 -24.60 2.66
C LYS A 101 -24.87 -24.06 4.08
N GLY A 102 -24.79 -22.74 4.26
CA GLY A 102 -24.52 -22.14 5.57
C GLY A 102 -23.07 -22.29 6.05
N TRP A 103 -22.13 -22.46 5.11
CA TRP A 103 -20.70 -22.55 5.41
C TRP A 103 -20.17 -21.28 6.10
N THR A 104 -19.24 -21.46 7.03
CA THR A 104 -18.45 -20.37 7.62
C THR A 104 -16.98 -20.77 7.68
N GLU A 105 -16.07 -19.79 7.64
CA GLU A 105 -14.62 -20.05 7.75
C GLU A 105 -14.25 -20.82 9.03
N ALA A 106 -14.98 -20.61 10.13
CA ALA A 106 -14.68 -21.19 11.43
C ALA A 106 -15.09 -22.67 11.57
N THR A 107 -16.15 -23.10 10.86
CA THR A 107 -16.76 -24.42 11.06
C THR A 107 -16.87 -25.25 9.79
N GLY A 108 -16.69 -24.63 8.63
CA GLY A 108 -16.83 -25.26 7.34
C GLY A 108 -15.55 -25.93 6.85
N VAL A 109 -15.62 -26.55 5.67
CA VAL A 109 -14.44 -27.11 5.02
C VAL A 109 -13.43 -26.00 4.70
N PRO A 110 -12.14 -26.17 5.01
CA PRO A 110 -11.12 -25.20 4.62
C PRO A 110 -11.11 -25.00 3.11
N ILE A 111 -11.06 -23.73 2.68
CA ILE A 111 -10.99 -23.35 1.27
C ILE A 111 -9.75 -22.51 1.02
N GLU A 112 -9.09 -22.75 -0.10
CA GLU A 112 -7.95 -21.97 -0.54
C GLU A 112 -8.12 -21.59 -2.01
N ILE A 113 -8.11 -20.28 -2.27
CA ILE A 113 -8.11 -19.76 -3.64
C ILE A 113 -6.65 -19.59 -4.08
N VAL A 114 -6.24 -20.38 -5.07
CA VAL A 114 -4.88 -20.36 -5.59
C VAL A 114 -4.85 -19.52 -6.88
N PRO A 115 -4.12 -18.39 -6.90
CA PRO A 115 -4.16 -17.46 -8.02
C PRO A 115 -3.43 -18.00 -9.24
N GLY A 116 -3.89 -17.56 -10.41
CA GLY A 116 -3.31 -17.89 -11.71
C GLY A 116 -3.14 -16.67 -12.62
N ILE A 117 -2.28 -16.80 -13.64
CA ILE A 117 -2.05 -15.71 -14.59
C ILE A 117 -3.26 -15.59 -15.52
N SER A 118 -4.06 -14.54 -15.36
CA SER A 118 -5.28 -14.34 -16.14
C SER A 118 -4.98 -14.03 -17.63
N ALA A 119 -6.00 -14.16 -18.49
CA ALA A 119 -5.84 -14.02 -19.93
C ALA A 119 -5.42 -12.60 -20.34
N ILE A 120 -5.88 -11.57 -19.62
CA ILE A 120 -5.48 -10.16 -19.84
C ILE A 120 -3.97 -9.99 -19.71
N ASN A 121 -3.36 -10.56 -18.67
CA ASN A 121 -1.91 -10.47 -18.44
C ASN A 121 -1.15 -11.31 -19.47
N SER A 122 -1.63 -12.52 -19.74
CA SER A 122 -1.01 -13.44 -20.70
C SER A 122 -0.99 -12.83 -22.11
N CYS A 123 -2.13 -12.34 -22.59
CA CYS A 123 -2.25 -11.71 -23.90
C CYS A 123 -1.53 -10.36 -23.94
N GLY A 124 -1.55 -9.60 -22.84
CA GLY A 124 -0.80 -8.35 -22.71
C GLY A 124 0.69 -8.55 -22.92
N ALA A 125 1.28 -9.56 -22.27
CA ALA A 125 2.70 -9.90 -22.42
C ALA A 125 3.08 -10.31 -23.85
N ILE A 126 2.20 -11.05 -24.53
CA ILE A 126 2.39 -11.44 -25.94
C ILE A 126 2.36 -10.21 -26.87
N LEU A 127 1.41 -9.29 -26.63
CA LEU A 127 1.19 -8.10 -27.44
C LEU A 127 2.22 -6.98 -27.19
N GLY A 128 2.89 -6.95 -26.03
CA GLY A 128 3.84 -5.91 -25.64
C GLY A 128 3.50 -5.34 -24.26
N ALA A 129 3.02 -4.09 -24.22
CA ALA A 129 2.60 -3.41 -22.99
C ALA A 129 1.25 -2.68 -23.14
N PRO A 130 0.18 -3.36 -23.60
CA PRO A 130 -1.11 -2.71 -23.85
C PRO A 130 -1.92 -2.39 -22.58
N ILE A 131 -1.56 -2.95 -21.41
CA ILE A 131 -2.32 -2.81 -20.15
C ILE A 131 -1.54 -2.04 -19.08
N MET A 132 -0.58 -1.20 -19.48
CA MET A 132 0.25 -0.43 -18.55
C MET A 132 -0.49 0.74 -17.87
N HIS A 133 -1.59 1.20 -18.48
CA HIS A 133 -2.51 2.17 -17.89
C HIS A 133 -3.76 1.49 -17.37
N ASP A 134 -4.64 2.25 -16.72
CA ASP A 134 -5.92 1.78 -16.20
C ASP A 134 -6.66 0.92 -17.22
N ALA A 135 -6.96 -0.31 -16.80
CA ALA A 135 -7.56 -1.34 -17.65
C ALA A 135 -8.74 -2.01 -16.94
N CYS A 136 -9.69 -2.51 -17.70
CA CYS A 136 -10.80 -3.31 -17.19
C CYS A 136 -11.00 -4.58 -18.02
N THR A 137 -11.60 -5.59 -17.39
CA THR A 137 -12.02 -6.83 -18.05
C THR A 137 -13.54 -6.87 -18.17
N ILE A 138 -14.05 -7.21 -19.35
CA ILE A 138 -15.49 -7.34 -19.59
C ILE A 138 -15.77 -8.67 -20.30
N SER A 139 -16.62 -9.51 -19.72
CA SER A 139 -17.14 -10.69 -20.40
C SER A 139 -18.30 -10.32 -21.33
N LEU A 140 -18.26 -10.81 -22.58
CA LEU A 140 -19.37 -10.69 -23.54
C LEU A 140 -20.34 -11.89 -23.48
N SER A 141 -20.32 -12.66 -22.39
CA SER A 141 -21.31 -13.71 -22.15
C SER A 141 -22.53 -13.12 -21.45
N ASP A 142 -23.65 -13.14 -22.15
CA ASP A 142 -24.96 -12.70 -21.68
C ASP A 142 -25.83 -13.85 -21.13
N HIS A 143 -25.23 -15.03 -20.93
CA HIS A 143 -25.96 -16.22 -20.45
C HIS A 143 -26.59 -16.01 -19.06
N LEU A 144 -25.88 -15.33 -18.16
CA LEU A 144 -26.32 -15.03 -16.80
C LEU A 144 -26.36 -13.53 -16.51
N THR A 145 -26.04 -12.68 -17.48
CA THR A 145 -25.96 -11.23 -17.33
C THR A 145 -26.72 -10.56 -18.47
N PRO A 146 -27.77 -9.77 -18.19
CA PRO A 146 -28.50 -9.05 -19.22
C PRO A 146 -27.57 -8.21 -20.11
N TRP A 147 -27.80 -8.24 -21.42
CA TRP A 147 -26.98 -7.53 -22.39
C TRP A 147 -26.91 -6.03 -22.10
N GLU A 148 -28.01 -5.43 -21.66
CA GLU A 148 -28.11 -4.00 -21.33
C GLU A 148 -27.09 -3.58 -20.27
N LEU A 149 -26.83 -4.46 -19.29
CA LEU A 149 -25.82 -4.22 -18.26
C LEU A 149 -24.39 -4.35 -18.82
N ILE A 150 -24.16 -5.31 -19.72
CA ILE A 150 -22.86 -5.47 -20.41
C ILE A 150 -22.58 -4.25 -21.28
N ALA A 151 -23.55 -3.82 -22.09
CA ALA A 151 -23.46 -2.63 -22.92
C ALA A 151 -23.16 -1.39 -22.08
N LYS A 152 -23.85 -1.20 -20.94
CA LYS A 152 -23.57 -0.11 -19.99
C LYS A 152 -22.14 -0.14 -19.46
N ARG A 153 -21.56 -1.32 -19.19
CA ARG A 153 -20.16 -1.44 -18.76
C ARG A 153 -19.18 -1.05 -19.86
N ILE A 154 -19.45 -1.45 -21.10
CA ILE A 154 -18.62 -1.10 -22.27
C ILE A 154 -18.69 0.40 -22.53
N ASP A 155 -19.89 0.97 -22.49
CA ASP A 155 -20.15 2.41 -22.62
C ASP A 155 -19.37 3.23 -21.59
N ALA A 156 -19.48 2.86 -20.31
CA ALA A 156 -18.73 3.51 -19.23
C ALA A 156 -17.21 3.36 -19.39
N ALA A 157 -16.72 2.18 -19.78
CA ALA A 157 -15.30 1.94 -20.03
C ALA A 157 -14.77 2.72 -21.25
N GLY A 158 -15.63 2.92 -22.27
CA GLY A 158 -15.37 3.79 -23.41
C GLY A 158 -15.25 5.24 -22.98
N MET A 159 -16.25 5.75 -22.26
CA MET A 159 -16.30 7.13 -21.76
C MET A 159 -15.13 7.47 -20.84
N ALA A 160 -14.71 6.54 -19.99
CA ALA A 160 -13.60 6.75 -19.05
C ALA A 160 -12.21 6.38 -19.62
N ASP A 161 -12.12 6.09 -20.92
CA ASP A 161 -10.87 5.79 -21.64
C ASP A 161 -10.00 4.67 -21.05
N PHE A 162 -10.63 3.61 -20.53
CA PHE A 162 -9.91 2.43 -20.03
C PHE A 162 -9.32 1.59 -21.18
N VAL A 163 -8.20 0.92 -20.98
CA VAL A 163 -7.88 -0.24 -21.83
C VAL A 163 -8.89 -1.35 -21.53
N ILE A 164 -9.43 -2.03 -22.54
CA ILE A 164 -10.50 -3.03 -22.35
C ILE A 164 -10.02 -4.40 -22.82
N ALA A 165 -10.02 -5.38 -21.92
CA ALA A 165 -9.86 -6.79 -22.28
C ALA A 165 -11.21 -7.50 -22.31
N LEU A 166 -11.64 -7.92 -23.51
CA LEU A 166 -12.88 -8.64 -23.72
C LEU A 166 -12.66 -10.15 -23.55
N TYR A 167 -13.38 -10.71 -22.59
CA TYR A 167 -13.45 -12.16 -22.34
C TYR A 167 -14.70 -12.74 -23.00
N ASN A 168 -14.62 -14.02 -23.33
CA ASN A 168 -15.71 -14.75 -23.96
C ASN A 168 -16.28 -14.02 -25.20
N PRO A 169 -15.44 -13.45 -26.09
CA PRO A 169 -15.86 -12.42 -27.03
C PRO A 169 -16.83 -12.95 -28.09
N ARG A 170 -16.72 -14.23 -28.46
CA ARG A 170 -17.58 -14.87 -29.45
C ARG A 170 -17.74 -16.36 -29.16
N SER A 171 -18.91 -16.91 -29.51
CA SER A 171 -19.16 -18.35 -29.54
C SER A 171 -20.04 -18.71 -30.74
N GLY A 172 -20.32 -20.00 -30.96
CA GLY A 172 -21.21 -20.43 -32.04
C GLY A 172 -22.63 -19.83 -31.96
N ARG A 173 -23.11 -19.50 -30.76
CA ARG A 173 -24.41 -18.85 -30.54
C ARG A 173 -24.30 -17.33 -30.31
N ARG A 174 -23.18 -16.86 -29.75
CA ARG A 174 -22.93 -15.45 -29.40
C ARG A 174 -22.04 -14.81 -30.44
N THR A 175 -22.64 -14.24 -31.49
CA THR A 175 -21.91 -13.62 -32.61
C THR A 175 -22.13 -12.10 -32.72
N ARG A 176 -23.20 -11.56 -32.11
CA ARG A 176 -23.59 -10.15 -32.23
C ARG A 176 -22.92 -9.25 -31.18
N GLN A 177 -22.63 -9.78 -30.00
CA GLN A 177 -22.14 -9.03 -28.83
C GLN A 177 -20.84 -8.29 -29.13
N ILE A 178 -19.89 -8.94 -29.82
CA ILE A 178 -18.62 -8.31 -30.22
C ILE A 178 -18.81 -7.17 -31.23
N VAL A 179 -19.83 -7.28 -32.11
CA VAL A 179 -20.17 -6.24 -33.09
C VAL A 179 -20.76 -5.01 -32.38
N GLU A 180 -21.67 -5.23 -31.44
CA GLU A 180 -22.24 -4.14 -30.65
C GLU A 180 -21.20 -3.51 -29.71
N ALA A 181 -20.30 -4.30 -29.14
CA ALA A 181 -19.19 -3.79 -28.34
C ALA A 181 -18.29 -2.84 -29.16
N GLN A 182 -17.90 -3.25 -30.37
CA GLN A 182 -17.17 -2.40 -31.31
C GLN A 182 -17.95 -1.12 -31.62
N ARG A 183 -19.25 -1.22 -31.92
CA ARG A 183 -20.12 -0.08 -32.25
C ARG A 183 -20.17 0.95 -31.11
N ILE A 184 -20.29 0.50 -29.87
CA ILE A 184 -20.29 1.39 -28.68
C ILE A 184 -18.93 2.08 -28.55
N LEU A 185 -17.83 1.33 -28.66
CA LEU A 185 -16.49 1.89 -28.47
C LEU A 185 -16.09 2.90 -29.57
N LEU A 186 -16.58 2.72 -30.80
CA LEU A 186 -16.40 3.68 -31.89
C LEU A 186 -17.05 5.04 -31.63
N GLN A 187 -17.92 5.16 -30.62
CA GLN A 187 -18.48 6.47 -30.20
C GLN A 187 -17.47 7.29 -29.40
N TYR A 188 -16.46 6.66 -28.81
CA TYR A 188 -15.48 7.29 -27.90
C TYR A 188 -14.05 7.26 -28.44
N ARG A 189 -13.74 6.34 -29.36
CA ARG A 189 -12.37 6.06 -29.83
C ARG A 189 -12.24 6.24 -31.34
N SER A 190 -11.01 6.50 -31.77
CA SER A 190 -10.67 6.51 -33.19
C SER A 190 -10.91 5.13 -33.81
N PRO A 191 -11.41 5.04 -35.07
CA PRO A 191 -11.42 3.79 -35.82
C PRO A 191 -10.03 3.13 -35.91
N ASP A 192 -8.96 3.92 -35.85
CA ASP A 192 -7.56 3.46 -35.91
C ASP A 192 -7.00 3.00 -34.57
N THR A 193 -7.78 3.06 -33.48
CA THR A 193 -7.33 2.63 -32.15
C THR A 193 -6.82 1.18 -32.19
N PRO A 194 -5.61 0.89 -31.70
CA PRO A 194 -5.04 -0.45 -31.77
C PRO A 194 -5.86 -1.49 -31.01
N VAL A 195 -6.00 -2.67 -31.62
CA VAL A 195 -6.67 -3.85 -31.06
C VAL A 195 -5.75 -5.06 -31.23
N GLY A 196 -5.46 -5.74 -30.12
CA GLY A 196 -4.80 -7.03 -30.11
C GLY A 196 -5.80 -8.17 -29.98
N ILE A 197 -5.73 -9.16 -30.86
CA ILE A 197 -6.55 -10.37 -30.83
C ILE A 197 -5.61 -11.55 -30.62
N VAL A 198 -5.71 -12.18 -29.44
CA VAL A 198 -4.84 -13.31 -29.07
C VAL A 198 -5.70 -14.54 -28.85
N LYS A 199 -5.47 -15.58 -29.65
CA LYS A 199 -6.13 -16.87 -29.57
C LYS A 199 -5.18 -17.88 -28.94
N SER A 200 -5.67 -18.64 -27.97
CA SER A 200 -4.91 -19.76 -27.38
C SER A 200 -3.52 -19.37 -26.86
N ALA A 201 -3.42 -18.23 -26.16
CA ALA A 201 -2.18 -17.72 -25.57
C ALA A 201 -1.40 -18.81 -24.80
N TYR A 202 -0.10 -18.93 -25.10
CA TYR A 202 0.84 -19.91 -24.57
C TYR A 202 0.40 -21.37 -24.76
N ARG A 203 -0.33 -21.69 -25.84
CA ARG A 203 -0.70 -23.06 -26.22
C ARG A 203 -0.30 -23.32 -27.68
N GLU A 204 -0.32 -24.59 -28.10
CA GLU A 204 0.14 -25.01 -29.44
C GLU A 204 -0.52 -24.26 -30.62
N ARG A 205 -1.76 -23.81 -30.48
CA ARG A 205 -2.52 -23.11 -31.53
C ARG A 205 -2.56 -21.59 -31.31
N GLU A 206 -1.52 -21.04 -30.70
CA GLU A 206 -1.43 -19.59 -30.47
C GLU A 206 -1.52 -18.84 -31.80
N THR A 207 -2.34 -17.78 -31.84
CA THR A 207 -2.39 -16.86 -32.97
C THR A 207 -2.52 -15.44 -32.43
N VAL A 208 -1.71 -14.54 -32.96
CA VAL A 208 -1.62 -13.15 -32.53
C VAL A 208 -1.88 -12.25 -33.73
N VAL A 209 -2.87 -11.37 -33.60
CA VAL A 209 -3.17 -10.35 -34.60
C VAL A 209 -3.20 -9.00 -33.92
N VAL A 210 -2.45 -8.04 -34.48
CA VAL A 210 -2.57 -6.63 -34.12
C VAL A 210 -3.26 -5.93 -35.29
N THR A 211 -4.38 -5.28 -35.00
CA THR A 211 -5.25 -4.61 -35.97
C THR A 211 -5.83 -3.34 -35.35
N THR A 212 -6.89 -2.78 -35.93
CA THR A 212 -7.55 -1.56 -35.46
C THR A 212 -8.97 -1.83 -35.00
N LEU A 213 -9.55 -0.90 -34.26
CA LEU A 213 -10.93 -0.97 -33.80
C LEU A 213 -11.91 -1.09 -34.97
N ALA A 214 -11.64 -0.46 -36.12
CA ALA A 214 -12.45 -0.60 -37.32
C ALA A 214 -12.40 -2.02 -37.91
N GLN A 215 -11.20 -2.61 -37.97
CA GLN A 215 -10.93 -3.84 -38.71
C GLN A 215 -11.00 -5.12 -37.86
N MET A 216 -11.14 -5.01 -36.53
CA MET A 216 -11.07 -6.16 -35.62
C MET A 216 -12.07 -7.30 -35.96
N LEU A 217 -13.21 -6.99 -36.57
CA LEU A 217 -14.22 -7.98 -36.94
C LEU A 217 -13.89 -8.77 -38.22
N GLU A 218 -12.88 -8.34 -38.98
CA GLU A 218 -12.40 -9.04 -40.19
C GLU A 218 -11.53 -10.27 -39.84
N HIS A 219 -11.14 -10.40 -38.57
CA HIS A 219 -10.26 -11.46 -38.07
C HIS A 219 -11.03 -12.55 -37.31
N ASP A 220 -10.43 -13.74 -37.20
CA ASP A 220 -11.02 -14.86 -36.45
C ASP A 220 -11.04 -14.57 -34.94
N ILE A 221 -12.24 -14.39 -34.39
CA ILE A 221 -12.49 -14.24 -32.95
C ILE A 221 -13.37 -15.41 -32.52
N GLY A 222 -12.84 -16.26 -31.64
CA GLY A 222 -13.52 -17.43 -31.13
C GLY A 222 -13.64 -17.46 -29.61
N MET A 223 -14.02 -18.64 -29.09
CA MET A 223 -14.18 -18.87 -27.65
C MET A 223 -12.84 -18.85 -26.89
N LEU A 224 -11.74 -19.23 -27.54
CA LEU A 224 -10.40 -19.26 -26.95
C LEU A 224 -9.61 -17.97 -27.22
N THR A 225 -10.31 -16.89 -27.56
CA THR A 225 -9.72 -15.60 -27.93
C THR A 225 -9.95 -14.59 -26.83
N THR A 226 -8.94 -13.79 -26.53
CA THR A 226 -9.05 -12.54 -25.77
C THR A 226 -8.77 -11.37 -26.70
N VAL A 227 -9.60 -10.34 -26.63
CA VAL A 227 -9.42 -9.12 -27.43
C VAL A 227 -9.04 -7.99 -26.49
N ILE A 228 -7.89 -7.35 -26.71
CA ILE A 228 -7.44 -6.17 -25.96
C ILE A 228 -7.59 -4.95 -26.85
N ILE A 229 -8.41 -3.99 -26.41
CA ILE A 229 -8.67 -2.73 -27.12
C ILE A 229 -7.95 -1.61 -26.36
N GLY A 230 -6.99 -0.97 -27.05
CA GLY A 230 -6.20 0.12 -26.50
C GLY A 230 -7.05 1.36 -26.20
N ASN A 231 -6.59 2.19 -25.27
CA ASN A 231 -7.19 3.51 -25.01
C ASN A 231 -6.70 4.56 -26.03
N THR A 232 -7.12 5.82 -25.89
CA THR A 232 -6.76 6.91 -26.83
C THR A 232 -5.25 7.13 -27.00
N SER A 233 -4.45 6.82 -25.99
CA SER A 233 -2.99 6.98 -26.02
C SER A 233 -2.23 5.76 -26.56
N THR A 234 -2.93 4.66 -26.81
CA THR A 234 -2.29 3.40 -27.21
C THR A 234 -1.86 3.45 -28.68
N PHE A 235 -0.63 3.02 -28.96
CA PHE A 235 -0.09 2.94 -30.32
C PHE A 235 0.62 1.61 -30.56
N VAL A 236 0.97 1.35 -31.82
CA VAL A 236 1.75 0.16 -32.23
C VAL A 236 3.12 0.61 -32.71
N TYR A 237 4.17 -0.03 -32.21
CA TYR A 237 5.55 0.15 -32.65
C TYR A 237 6.21 -1.21 -32.82
N ASP A 238 6.75 -1.48 -34.01
CA ASP A 238 7.39 -2.75 -34.36
C ASP A 238 6.54 -4.00 -34.00
N GLY A 239 5.24 -3.93 -34.34
CA GLY A 239 4.28 -4.98 -34.02
C GLY A 239 3.92 -5.12 -32.53
N LYS A 240 4.46 -4.26 -31.65
CA LYS A 240 4.14 -4.23 -30.23
C LYS A 240 3.11 -3.15 -29.93
N MET A 241 2.07 -3.54 -29.21
CA MET A 241 1.04 -2.64 -28.71
C MET A 241 1.49 -2.02 -27.38
N ILE A 242 1.52 -0.70 -27.30
CA ILE A 242 2.09 0.04 -26.17
C ILE A 242 1.10 1.11 -25.72
N THR A 243 0.74 1.08 -24.44
CA THR A 243 -0.03 2.15 -23.81
C THR A 243 0.89 2.94 -22.88
N PRO A 244 1.26 4.19 -23.20
CA PRO A 244 2.15 4.99 -22.36
C PRO A 244 1.64 5.18 -20.94
N ARG A 245 2.56 5.18 -19.98
CA ARG A 245 2.26 5.50 -18.57
C ARG A 245 2.12 7.00 -18.34
N GLY A 246 2.58 7.82 -19.30
CA GLY A 246 2.66 9.27 -19.20
C GLY A 246 4.04 9.82 -18.83
N TYR A 247 5.10 9.00 -18.82
CA TYR A 247 6.46 9.46 -18.51
C TYR A 247 6.91 10.63 -19.38
N GLN A 248 6.55 10.63 -20.67
CA GLN A 248 6.89 11.71 -21.61
C GLN A 248 6.37 13.09 -21.18
N ARG A 249 5.39 13.19 -20.28
CA ARG A 249 4.93 14.46 -19.71
C ARG A 249 5.98 15.15 -18.84
N LYS A 250 6.97 14.39 -18.34
CA LYS A 250 8.02 14.89 -17.43
C LYS A 250 9.44 14.55 -17.88
N TYR A 251 9.60 13.49 -18.67
CA TYR A 251 10.88 12.90 -18.98
C TYR A 251 11.13 12.89 -20.49
N THR A 252 12.37 13.20 -20.87
CA THR A 252 12.87 12.93 -22.21
C THR A 252 13.50 11.54 -22.16
N LEU A 253 12.79 10.53 -22.67
CA LEU A 253 13.18 9.11 -22.52
C LEU A 253 14.56 8.78 -23.12
N SER A 254 15.03 9.59 -24.08
CA SER A 254 16.31 9.40 -24.77
C SER A 254 17.45 10.28 -24.21
N ALA A 255 17.22 11.05 -23.15
CA ALA A 255 18.23 11.97 -22.60
C ALA A 255 18.85 11.43 -21.30
N ASP A 256 20.17 11.47 -21.21
CA ASP A 256 20.90 11.08 -19.99
C ASP A 256 20.64 12.08 -18.85
N GLU A 257 20.53 13.37 -19.19
CA GLU A 257 20.16 14.43 -18.26
C GLU A 257 18.70 14.83 -18.43
N GLN A 258 17.93 14.73 -17.35
CA GLN A 258 16.51 15.06 -17.35
C GLN A 258 16.30 16.55 -17.06
N PRO A 259 15.36 17.23 -17.75
CA PRO A 259 15.16 18.67 -17.63
C PRO A 259 14.76 19.10 -16.21
N LEU A 260 14.08 18.22 -15.47
CA LEU A 260 13.67 18.45 -14.09
C LEU A 260 14.56 17.69 -13.10
N LYS A 261 15.17 18.42 -12.16
CA LYS A 261 15.89 17.81 -11.02
C LYS A 261 14.90 17.04 -10.12
N PRO A 262 15.31 15.99 -9.40
CA PRO A 262 14.40 15.15 -8.62
C PRO A 262 13.44 15.91 -7.69
N HIS A 263 13.93 16.95 -6.99
CA HIS A 263 13.12 17.78 -6.08
C HIS A 263 12.14 18.74 -6.78
N GLN A 264 12.23 18.91 -8.11
CA GLN A 264 11.33 19.74 -8.90
C GLN A 264 10.20 18.93 -9.55
N ARG A 265 10.36 17.61 -9.68
CA ARG A 265 9.44 16.73 -10.42
C ARG A 265 8.07 16.58 -9.77
N LEU A 266 7.97 16.81 -8.47
CA LEU A 266 6.73 16.68 -7.68
C LEU A 266 6.14 18.05 -7.32
N ARG A 267 6.62 19.13 -7.94
CA ARG A 267 6.00 20.45 -7.77
C ARG A 267 4.73 20.51 -8.59
N VAL A 268 3.70 21.13 -8.03
CA VAL A 268 2.37 21.31 -8.64
C VAL A 268 2.46 21.90 -10.05
N GLU A 269 3.31 22.90 -10.25
CA GLU A 269 3.59 23.52 -11.56
C GLU A 269 4.05 22.54 -12.65
N ASN A 270 4.70 21.45 -12.27
CA ASN A 270 5.21 20.38 -13.16
C ASN A 270 4.30 19.14 -13.18
N GLU A 271 3.17 19.18 -12.47
CA GLU A 271 2.10 18.19 -12.45
C GLU A 271 0.72 18.85 -12.54
N PRO A 272 0.42 19.64 -13.58
CA PRO A 272 -0.86 20.34 -13.70
C PRO A 272 -2.09 19.41 -13.76
N TRP A 273 -1.87 18.10 -13.92
CA TRP A 273 -2.90 17.06 -13.87
C TRP A 273 -3.10 16.45 -12.48
N SER A 274 -2.33 16.86 -11.46
CA SER A 274 -2.50 16.37 -10.09
C SER A 274 -3.75 16.96 -9.44
N LEU A 275 -4.26 16.28 -8.41
CA LEU A 275 -5.38 16.80 -7.64
C LEU A 275 -5.03 18.12 -6.94
N GLU A 276 -3.81 18.25 -6.42
CA GLU A 276 -3.32 19.49 -5.80
C GLU A 276 -3.35 20.68 -6.76
N ALA A 277 -2.96 20.48 -8.04
CA ALA A 277 -3.04 21.52 -9.06
C ALA A 277 -4.50 21.93 -9.36
N SER A 278 -5.42 20.96 -9.30
CA SER A 278 -6.84 21.23 -9.52
C SER A 278 -7.45 22.04 -8.37
N GLU A 279 -7.02 21.84 -7.12
CA GLU A 279 -7.50 22.60 -5.96
C GLU A 279 -7.01 24.06 -5.97
N GLU A 280 -5.75 24.30 -6.38
CA GLU A 280 -5.23 25.67 -6.56
C GLU A 280 -6.00 26.44 -7.65
N SER A 281 -6.43 25.75 -8.71
CA SER A 281 -7.23 26.36 -9.79
C SER A 281 -8.67 26.72 -9.39
N VAL A 282 -9.23 26.03 -8.39
CA VAL A 282 -10.59 26.30 -7.87
C VAL A 282 -10.58 27.47 -6.86
N SER A 283 -9.44 27.71 -6.19
CA SER A 283 -9.22 28.89 -5.34
C SER A 283 -9.13 30.20 -6.13
N SER A 284 -8.78 30.12 -7.43
CA SER A 284 -8.70 31.28 -8.34
C SER A 284 -9.78 31.27 -9.43
N ALA A 285 -11.04 31.06 -9.06
CA ALA A 285 -12.14 31.30 -10.00
C ALA A 285 -12.13 32.78 -10.46
N PRO A 286 -12.16 33.08 -11.77
CA PRO A 286 -12.30 34.45 -12.23
C PRO A 286 -13.71 34.96 -11.90
N ALA A 287 -13.78 36.17 -11.34
CA ALA A 287 -15.03 36.87 -11.15
C ALA A 287 -15.82 36.93 -12.47
N ALA A 288 -17.13 36.72 -12.38
CA ALA A 288 -18.06 36.69 -13.50
C ALA A 288 -17.85 37.87 -14.48
N PRO A 289 -18.05 37.67 -15.80
CA PRO A 289 -17.83 38.72 -16.77
C PRO A 289 -18.81 39.87 -16.54
N ALA A 290 -18.27 41.07 -16.34
CA ALA A 290 -19.06 42.29 -16.28
C ALA A 290 -19.76 42.53 -17.63
N THR A 291 -21.05 42.83 -17.57
CA THR A 291 -21.87 43.22 -18.71
C THR A 291 -21.31 44.47 -19.40
N PRO A 292 -21.32 44.53 -20.75
CA PRO A 292 -20.73 45.65 -21.48
C PRO A 292 -21.63 46.88 -21.37
N LYS A 293 -21.15 47.94 -20.72
CA LYS A 293 -21.74 49.28 -20.85
C LYS A 293 -21.26 49.90 -22.16
N THR A 294 -22.19 50.02 -23.09
CA THR A 294 -22.11 50.82 -24.30
C THR A 294 -21.77 52.27 -23.99
N GLU A 295 -20.65 52.77 -24.52
CA GLU A 295 -20.39 54.20 -24.67
C GLU A 295 -21.11 54.74 -25.93
N ARG A 296 -21.85 55.84 -25.75
CA ARG A 296 -22.13 56.79 -26.82
C ARG A 296 -21.80 58.20 -26.31
N PRO A 297 -21.20 59.06 -27.14
CA PRO A 297 -20.63 60.32 -26.69
C PRO A 297 -21.70 61.42 -26.67
N ILE A 298 -21.65 62.29 -25.67
CA ILE A 298 -22.30 63.61 -25.73
C ILE A 298 -21.30 64.64 -25.22
N ALA A 299 -21.12 65.66 -26.04
CA ALA A 299 -20.23 66.78 -25.85
C ALA A 299 -20.97 67.99 -25.24
N VAL A 300 -20.18 68.84 -24.56
CA VAL A 300 -20.34 70.29 -24.27
C VAL A 300 -21.58 70.76 -23.47
N THR A 301 -21.37 71.35 -22.28
CA THR A 301 -21.36 72.82 -21.99
C THR A 301 -21.58 73.10 -20.50
N GLU A 302 -20.72 73.97 -19.97
CA GLU A 302 -20.97 75.09 -19.03
C GLU A 302 -21.66 74.88 -17.66
N ASP A 303 -20.90 75.22 -16.61
CA ASP A 303 -21.04 76.44 -15.78
C ASP A 303 -21.05 76.21 -14.26
N ARG A 304 -20.17 76.98 -13.59
CA ARG A 304 -20.23 77.63 -12.25
C ARG A 304 -20.77 76.85 -11.03
N ALA A 305 -20.28 77.00 -9.80
CA ALA A 305 -19.23 77.80 -9.17
C ALA A 305 -19.17 77.42 -7.67
N THR A 306 -18.01 77.68 -7.06
CA THR A 306 -17.77 78.09 -5.65
C THR A 306 -18.17 77.12 -4.53
N ALA A 307 -17.17 76.51 -3.86
CA ALA A 307 -16.49 77.02 -2.64
C ALA A 307 -17.18 76.42 -1.38
N THR A 308 -16.53 75.92 -0.34
CA THR A 308 -15.32 76.31 0.38
C THR A 308 -14.87 75.15 1.28
N GLU A 309 -13.56 74.96 1.39
CA GLU A 309 -12.86 74.31 2.51
C GLU A 309 -12.87 75.23 3.77
N PRO A 310 -12.58 74.80 5.02
CA PRO A 310 -11.28 74.20 5.35
C PRO A 310 -11.15 73.19 6.52
N VAL A 311 -10.03 72.48 6.37
CA VAL A 311 -9.08 71.82 7.27
C VAL A 311 -8.93 72.38 8.71
N ASN A 312 -8.81 71.48 9.70
CA ASN A 312 -7.82 71.49 10.81
C ASN A 312 -7.89 70.13 11.56
N SER A 313 -6.87 69.25 11.49
CA SER A 313 -5.56 69.25 12.17
C SER A 313 -5.54 68.46 13.51
N ALA A 314 -4.82 67.32 13.51
CA ALA A 314 -3.83 66.83 14.50
C ALA A 314 -4.14 66.88 16.03
N ALA A 315 -3.79 65.93 16.90
CA ALA A 315 -3.07 64.65 16.84
C ALA A 315 -3.19 63.94 18.22
N THR A 316 -3.00 62.61 18.22
CA THR A 316 -2.38 61.72 19.26
C THR A 316 -2.56 61.98 20.77
N SER A 317 -3.07 60.98 21.52
CA SER A 317 -2.23 60.06 22.34
C SER A 317 -3.05 58.95 23.04
N THR A 318 -2.46 57.74 23.06
CA THR A 318 -2.50 56.65 24.06
C THR A 318 -3.61 56.56 25.12
N ALA A 319 -4.25 55.39 25.20
CA ALA A 319 -4.48 54.66 26.47
C ALA A 319 -4.87 53.20 26.21
N VAL A 320 -4.13 52.29 26.85
CA VAL A 320 -4.45 50.87 27.04
C VAL A 320 -5.65 50.78 27.99
N LEU A 321 -6.68 50.02 27.62
CA LEU A 321 -7.70 49.54 28.56
C LEU A 321 -8.05 48.08 28.23
N GLU A 322 -7.88 47.24 29.24
CA GLU A 322 -8.19 45.82 29.32
C GLU A 322 -9.67 45.55 29.05
N ALA A 323 -9.96 44.45 28.35
CA ALA A 323 -11.32 43.97 28.14
C ALA A 323 -11.78 43.05 29.30
N PRO A 324 -13.04 43.17 29.76
CA PRO A 324 -13.64 42.39 30.84
C PRO A 324 -14.00 40.94 30.41
N PRO A 325 -14.35 40.03 31.35
CA PRO A 325 -14.23 38.60 31.13
C PRO A 325 -15.30 38.02 30.20
N VAL A 326 -14.87 37.04 29.40
CA VAL A 326 -15.68 36.29 28.44
C VAL A 326 -16.61 35.34 29.20
N THR A 327 -17.92 35.53 29.03
CA THR A 327 -18.95 34.54 29.36
C THR A 327 -18.81 33.33 28.44
N GLU A 328 -18.85 32.12 29.03
CA GLU A 328 -18.75 30.82 28.37
C GLU A 328 -19.56 30.74 27.06
N ALA A 329 -18.85 30.62 25.93
CA ALA A 329 -19.45 30.32 24.64
C ALA A 329 -19.73 28.81 24.57
N GLU A 330 -20.99 28.44 24.31
CA GLU A 330 -21.43 27.05 24.15
C GLU A 330 -20.59 26.30 23.11
N ALA A 331 -20.19 25.07 23.46
CA ALA A 331 -19.42 24.20 22.59
C ALA A 331 -20.20 23.87 21.29
N PRO A 332 -19.50 23.72 20.14
CA PRO A 332 -20.16 23.46 18.87
C PRO A 332 -20.91 22.12 18.88
N LYS A 333 -22.19 22.15 18.50
CA LYS A 333 -23.05 20.96 18.41
C LYS A 333 -22.40 19.89 17.52
N ALA A 334 -22.32 18.66 18.04
CA ALA A 334 -21.81 17.51 17.29
C ALA A 334 -22.69 17.21 16.05
N PRO A 335 -22.12 16.66 14.96
CA PRO A 335 -22.85 16.35 13.72
C PRO A 335 -24.11 15.49 13.92
N PHE A 336 -24.10 14.62 14.94
CA PHE A 336 -25.27 13.80 15.31
C PHE A 336 -26.45 14.64 15.80
N ALA A 337 -26.20 15.69 16.58
CA ALA A 337 -27.25 16.59 17.07
C ALA A 337 -27.86 17.39 15.92
N TRP A 338 -27.04 17.83 14.96
CA TRP A 338 -27.51 18.46 13.73
C TRP A 338 -28.40 17.54 12.90
N ALA A 339 -28.00 16.28 12.75
CA ALA A 339 -28.77 15.28 12.03
C ALA A 339 -30.13 15.01 12.70
N MET A 340 -30.19 15.00 14.04
CA MET A 340 -31.43 14.76 14.78
C MET A 340 -32.38 15.95 14.75
N ASP A 341 -31.84 17.17 14.84
CA ASP A 341 -32.62 18.40 14.68
C ASP A 341 -33.22 18.50 13.26
N ALA A 342 -32.44 18.14 12.22
CA ALA A 342 -32.92 18.09 10.85
C ALA A 342 -34.02 17.02 10.64
N LEU A 343 -33.84 15.83 11.23
CA LEU A 343 -34.82 14.76 11.16
C LEU A 343 -36.14 15.15 11.85
N ASN A 344 -36.04 15.81 13.01
CA ASN A 344 -37.19 16.30 13.75
C ASN A 344 -37.94 17.41 12.98
N ALA A 345 -37.21 18.31 12.32
CA ALA A 345 -37.81 19.34 11.45
C ALA A 345 -38.54 18.73 10.25
N ILE A 346 -37.99 17.68 9.63
CA ILE A 346 -38.63 16.95 8.52
C ILE A 346 -39.88 16.21 9.00
N ASN A 347 -39.81 15.56 10.17
CA ASN A 347 -40.95 14.82 10.73
C ASN A 347 -42.09 15.76 11.13
N ALA A 348 -41.78 16.93 11.68
CA ALA A 348 -42.76 17.99 11.97
C ALA A 348 -43.42 18.52 10.69
N ALA A 349 -42.65 18.75 9.62
CA ALA A 349 -43.19 19.17 8.33
C ALA A 349 -44.09 18.12 7.65
N LYS A 350 -43.95 16.83 8.01
CA LYS A 350 -44.75 15.71 7.50
C LYS A 350 -45.88 15.28 8.43
N GLY A 351 -46.10 15.98 9.55
CA GLY A 351 -47.17 15.66 10.51
C GLY A 351 -46.97 14.33 11.25
N ILE A 352 -45.73 13.85 11.39
CA ILE A 352 -45.41 12.59 12.07
C ILE A 352 -45.09 12.91 13.53
N GLU A 353 -45.98 12.53 14.46
CA GLU A 353 -45.70 12.61 15.90
C GLU A 353 -44.69 11.54 16.34
N THR A 354 -43.51 11.97 16.78
CA THR A 354 -42.54 11.08 17.45
C THR A 354 -42.81 11.06 18.94
N LYS A 355 -43.37 9.96 19.47
CA LYS A 355 -43.37 9.70 20.91
C LYS A 355 -41.94 9.35 21.38
N PRO A 356 -41.46 9.86 22.52
CA PRO A 356 -40.22 9.38 23.11
C PRO A 356 -40.45 7.94 23.58
N ALA A 357 -39.66 7.01 23.07
CA ALA A 357 -39.68 5.63 23.51
C ALA A 357 -39.09 5.55 24.93
N THR A 358 -39.94 5.69 25.95
CA THR A 358 -39.64 5.26 27.32
C THR A 358 -39.65 3.73 27.34
N GLY A 359 -38.49 3.15 27.12
CA GLY A 359 -38.26 1.71 27.19
C GLY A 359 -36.77 1.46 27.13
N GLN A 360 -36.10 1.47 28.28
CA GLN A 360 -34.78 0.89 28.44
C GLN A 360 -34.88 -0.61 28.16
N VAL A 361 -34.68 -1.00 26.91
CA VAL A 361 -34.18 -2.33 26.60
C VAL A 361 -32.68 -2.21 26.72
N HIS A 362 -32.13 -2.63 27.86
CA HIS A 362 -30.71 -2.91 28.00
C HIS A 362 -30.36 -4.08 27.06
N ARG A 363 -30.15 -3.78 25.77
CA ARG A 363 -29.20 -4.56 25.00
C ARG A 363 -27.84 -4.23 25.59
N PRO A 364 -26.97 -5.22 25.88
CA PRO A 364 -25.57 -4.91 26.04
C PRO A 364 -25.18 -4.26 24.72
N VAL A 365 -24.96 -2.95 24.73
CA VAL A 365 -24.10 -2.33 23.74
C VAL A 365 -22.80 -3.06 23.98
N SER A 366 -22.48 -4.06 23.16
CA SER A 366 -21.10 -4.48 23.06
C SER A 366 -20.38 -3.18 22.75
N SER A 367 -19.62 -2.69 23.71
CA SER A 367 -18.65 -1.63 23.48
C SER A 367 -17.81 -2.14 22.31
N PHE A 368 -18.16 -1.69 21.11
CA PHE A 368 -17.33 -1.91 19.95
C PHE A 368 -16.16 -0.97 20.17
N THR A 369 -15.18 -1.46 20.92
CA THR A 369 -13.89 -0.81 21.06
C THR A 369 -13.15 -1.17 19.77
N PRO A 370 -12.94 -0.23 18.85
CA PRO A 370 -12.24 -0.53 17.61
C PRO A 370 -10.88 -1.14 17.95
N GLU A 371 -10.61 -2.34 17.44
CA GLU A 371 -9.31 -2.97 17.59
C GLU A 371 -8.31 -2.16 16.76
N MET A 372 -7.36 -1.52 17.44
CA MET A 372 -6.27 -0.80 16.78
C MET A 372 -5.07 -1.74 16.66
N ILE A 373 -4.26 -1.53 15.63
CA ILE A 373 -2.98 -2.22 15.52
C ILE A 373 -2.06 -1.60 16.58
N PHE A 374 -1.73 -2.39 17.60
CA PHE A 374 -0.71 -2.07 18.58
C PHE A 374 0.62 -2.64 18.11
N GLU A 375 1.65 -1.81 18.10
CA GLU A 375 2.99 -2.21 17.68
C GLU A 375 4.02 -1.92 18.78
N CYS A 376 4.86 -2.89 19.10
CA CYS A 376 5.98 -2.69 20.03
C CYS A 376 7.18 -3.58 19.68
N ALA A 377 8.38 -3.10 19.98
CA ALA A 377 9.58 -3.91 19.93
C ALA A 377 9.72 -4.69 21.25
N VAL A 378 10.01 -5.98 21.14
CA VAL A 378 10.18 -6.93 22.23
C VAL A 378 11.61 -7.46 22.23
N SER A 379 12.26 -7.47 23.40
CA SER A 379 13.61 -8.00 23.57
C SER A 379 13.77 -8.69 24.93
N PRO A 380 14.52 -9.80 25.05
CA PRO A 380 14.83 -10.42 26.34
C PRO A 380 15.96 -9.70 27.12
N GLY A 381 16.50 -8.61 26.57
CA GLY A 381 17.52 -7.77 27.19
C GLY A 381 18.17 -6.79 26.20
N VAL A 382 19.03 -5.89 26.69
CA VAL A 382 19.78 -4.96 25.81
C VAL A 382 20.97 -5.70 25.17
N ALA A 383 21.69 -6.48 25.97
CA ALA A 383 22.83 -7.30 25.55
C ALA A 383 22.59 -8.82 25.68
N ASN A 384 21.40 -9.21 26.14
CA ASN A 384 20.94 -10.59 26.18
C ASN A 384 19.88 -10.80 25.10
N LYS A 385 20.06 -11.82 24.24
CA LYS A 385 19.06 -12.22 23.23
C LYS A 385 18.61 -13.66 23.31
N LYS A 386 18.91 -14.32 24.42
CA LYS A 386 18.36 -15.65 24.69
C LYS A 386 16.92 -15.47 25.15
N ILE A 387 15.98 -15.86 24.29
CA ILE A 387 14.57 -15.97 24.63
C ILE A 387 14.34 -17.37 25.20
N THR A 388 13.77 -17.45 26.39
CA THR A 388 13.38 -18.74 26.98
C THR A 388 12.17 -19.31 26.24
N PRO A 389 11.95 -20.65 26.24
CA PRO A 389 10.75 -21.23 25.65
C PRO A 389 9.46 -20.59 26.19
N LEU A 390 9.40 -20.27 27.49
CA LEU A 390 8.27 -19.59 28.11
C LEU A 390 8.02 -18.20 27.51
N GLN A 391 9.08 -17.40 27.35
CA GLN A 391 8.98 -16.08 26.70
C GLN A 391 8.56 -16.20 25.24
N MET A 392 9.11 -17.17 24.50
CA MET A 392 8.76 -17.39 23.08
C MET A 392 7.29 -17.78 22.92
N MET A 393 6.79 -18.70 23.75
CA MET A 393 5.38 -19.08 23.76
C MET A 393 4.49 -17.87 24.09
N ALA A 394 4.86 -17.05 25.08
CA ALA A 394 4.09 -15.87 25.41
C ALA A 394 4.06 -14.83 24.28
N ILE A 395 5.18 -14.62 23.58
CA ILE A 395 5.22 -13.73 22.41
C ILE A 395 4.29 -14.27 21.31
N ALA A 396 4.33 -15.58 21.03
CA ALA A 396 3.46 -16.22 20.04
C ALA A 396 1.97 -16.18 20.44
N GLU A 397 1.64 -16.42 21.71
CA GLU A 397 0.27 -16.34 22.21
C GLU A 397 -0.28 -14.92 22.16
N VAL A 398 0.53 -13.92 22.47
CA VAL A 398 0.14 -12.51 22.36
C VAL A 398 -0.03 -12.11 20.90
N ALA A 399 0.84 -12.57 20.00
CA ALA A 399 0.68 -12.37 18.56
C ALA A 399 -0.63 -12.99 18.04
N GLY A 400 -0.98 -14.17 18.54
CA GLY A 400 -2.14 -14.92 18.09
C GLY A 400 -2.03 -15.34 16.62
N GLU A 401 -3.15 -15.77 16.03
CA GLU A 401 -3.19 -16.26 14.64
C GLU A 401 -3.18 -15.13 13.59
N LYS A 402 -3.51 -13.90 14.01
CA LYS A 402 -3.69 -12.74 13.13
C LYS A 402 -2.63 -11.65 13.31
N GLY A 403 -1.82 -11.73 14.37
CA GLY A 403 -0.72 -10.80 14.60
C GLY A 403 0.55 -11.22 13.90
N GLU A 404 1.52 -10.31 13.86
CA GLU A 404 2.81 -10.51 13.21
C GLU A 404 3.95 -10.40 14.23
N ILE A 405 4.98 -11.23 14.02
CA ILE A 405 6.27 -11.12 14.70
C ILE A 405 7.33 -10.93 13.63
N GLU A 406 7.84 -9.71 13.48
CA GLU A 406 8.88 -9.37 12.52
C GLU A 406 10.26 -9.40 13.20
N TYR A 407 11.19 -10.20 12.70
CA TYR A 407 12.59 -10.13 13.11
C TYR A 407 13.35 -9.15 12.21
N THR A 408 13.86 -8.06 12.80
CA THR A 408 14.47 -6.97 12.04
C THR A 408 15.98 -7.16 11.82
N PRO A 409 16.59 -6.52 10.80
CA PRO A 409 18.04 -6.47 10.64
C PRO A 409 18.79 -5.80 11.81
N HIS A 410 18.07 -5.07 12.67
CA HIS A 410 18.59 -4.51 13.91
C HIS A 410 18.49 -5.49 15.09
N HIS A 411 18.14 -6.75 14.80
CA HIS A 411 18.01 -7.86 15.74
C HIS A 411 17.02 -7.58 16.87
N GLN A 412 15.86 -7.02 16.51
CA GLN A 412 14.70 -6.82 17.39
C GLN A 412 13.54 -7.67 16.87
N MET A 413 12.62 -8.05 17.76
CA MET A 413 11.33 -8.62 17.37
C MET A 413 10.27 -7.53 17.48
N ILE A 414 9.67 -7.12 16.38
CA ILE A 414 8.53 -6.20 16.38
C ILE A 414 7.25 -7.03 16.39
N LEU A 415 6.43 -6.80 17.40
CA LEU A 415 5.13 -7.41 17.55
C LEU A 415 4.07 -6.45 17.03
N ARG A 416 3.23 -6.90 16.08
CA ARG A 416 2.06 -6.15 15.59
C ARG A 416 0.80 -6.95 15.88
N VAL A 417 -0.09 -6.40 16.70
CA VAL A 417 -1.27 -7.12 17.20
C VAL A 417 -2.49 -6.23 17.16
N SER A 418 -3.58 -6.75 16.59
CA SER A 418 -4.88 -6.08 16.67
C SER A 418 -5.45 -6.30 18.07
N THR A 419 -5.61 -5.22 18.84
CA THR A 419 -6.12 -5.31 20.22
C THR A 419 -6.89 -4.06 20.62
N SER A 420 -7.87 -4.25 21.49
CA SER A 420 -8.56 -3.17 22.20
C SER A 420 -7.94 -2.88 23.58
N ASN A 421 -6.96 -3.68 24.03
CA ASN A 421 -6.34 -3.56 25.35
C ASN A 421 -4.80 -3.76 25.31
N PRO A 422 -4.02 -2.78 24.83
CA PRO A 422 -2.55 -2.83 24.81
C PRO A 422 -1.89 -3.04 26.19
N ASP A 423 -2.50 -2.56 27.26
CA ASP A 423 -1.93 -2.64 28.61
C ASP A 423 -1.85 -4.07 29.12
N SER A 424 -2.84 -4.90 28.79
CA SER A 424 -2.82 -6.34 29.10
C SER A 424 -1.65 -7.06 28.43
N ILE A 425 -1.34 -6.69 27.19
CA ILE A 425 -0.24 -7.25 26.39
C ILE A 425 1.10 -6.82 26.99
N THR A 426 1.27 -5.52 27.22
CA THR A 426 2.55 -5.00 27.72
C THR A 426 2.85 -5.47 29.13
N SER A 427 1.84 -5.59 30.00
CA SER A 427 2.00 -6.08 31.37
C SER A 427 2.44 -7.54 31.37
N ARG A 428 1.76 -8.39 30.60
CA ARG A 428 2.07 -9.83 30.49
C ARG A 428 3.50 -10.09 30.02
N LEU A 429 3.95 -9.38 28.99
CA LEU A 429 5.31 -9.56 28.46
C LEU A 429 6.37 -9.04 29.44
N ARG A 430 6.12 -7.92 30.13
CA ARG A 430 7.03 -7.39 31.17
C ARG A 430 7.15 -8.32 32.38
N GLU A 431 6.07 -8.98 32.79
CA GLU A 431 6.10 -9.98 33.89
C GLU A 431 7.05 -11.16 33.57
N LEU A 432 7.22 -11.48 32.29
CA LEU A 432 8.16 -12.50 31.82
C LEU A 432 9.60 -11.96 31.63
N GLY A 433 9.86 -10.74 32.09
CA GLY A 433 11.17 -10.10 32.00
C GLY A 433 11.54 -9.62 30.60
N LEU A 434 10.57 -9.46 29.69
CA LEU A 434 10.83 -8.88 28.37
C LEU A 434 10.84 -7.35 28.46
N ILE A 435 11.82 -6.75 27.82
CA ILE A 435 11.90 -5.31 27.57
C ILE A 435 10.98 -4.98 26.40
N LEU A 436 10.14 -3.96 26.60
CA LEU A 436 9.24 -3.43 25.57
C LEU A 436 9.65 -2.00 25.24
N SER A 437 9.80 -1.71 23.95
CA SER A 437 10.11 -0.38 23.46
C SER A 437 9.08 0.07 22.41
N PRO A 438 8.71 1.36 22.39
CA PRO A 438 7.92 1.90 21.29
C PRO A 438 8.69 1.81 19.96
N ILE A 439 7.97 1.91 18.85
CA ILE A 439 8.55 1.96 17.50
C ILE A 439 8.29 3.32 16.86
N GLY A 440 9.04 3.65 15.81
CA GLY A 440 8.95 4.93 15.10
C GLY A 440 10.12 5.87 15.43
N ASP A 441 9.85 7.17 15.52
CA ASP A 441 10.87 8.20 15.79
C ASP A 441 11.23 8.27 17.28
N VAL A 442 11.85 7.19 17.76
CA VAL A 442 12.31 7.02 19.14
C VAL A 442 13.80 6.65 19.19
N LEU A 443 14.39 6.77 20.37
CA LEU A 443 15.77 6.36 20.62
C LEU A 443 15.86 4.86 20.88
N GLN A 444 16.73 4.17 20.14
CA GLN A 444 16.99 2.74 20.30
C GLN A 444 18.43 2.49 20.73
N VAL A 445 18.61 1.55 21.67
CA VAL A 445 19.94 1.09 22.11
C VAL A 445 20.16 -0.34 21.63
N LYS A 446 21.24 -0.56 20.90
CA LYS A 446 21.60 -1.82 20.26
C LYS A 446 22.96 -2.27 20.80
N ALA A 447 23.02 -3.39 21.53
CA ALA A 447 24.27 -3.89 22.14
C ALA A 447 24.63 -5.33 21.72
N CYS A 448 25.91 -5.69 21.87
CA CYS A 448 26.45 -7.03 21.58
C CYS A 448 25.65 -8.17 22.23
N ASP A 449 25.30 -9.19 21.46
CA ASP A 449 24.40 -10.27 21.89
C ASP A 449 24.87 -11.71 21.57
N PHE A 450 25.77 -11.91 20.61
CA PHE A 450 26.07 -13.25 20.07
C PHE A 450 27.28 -13.97 20.70
N CYS A 451 28.31 -13.25 21.17
CA CYS A 451 29.53 -13.84 21.75
C CYS A 451 29.69 -13.45 23.23
N ASP A 452 30.49 -14.17 24.01
CA ASP A 452 30.67 -13.85 25.43
C ASP A 452 31.73 -12.76 25.69
N GLY A 453 32.63 -12.49 24.73
CA GLY A 453 33.53 -11.32 24.64
C GLY A 453 34.15 -10.76 25.94
N GLU A 454 34.49 -9.46 25.94
CA GLU A 454 34.81 -8.68 27.15
C GLU A 454 33.53 -8.03 27.73
N LYS A 455 32.45 -8.80 27.87
CA LYS A 455 31.13 -8.22 28.19
C LYS A 455 30.98 -7.73 29.64
N LYS A 456 31.69 -8.32 30.60
CA LYS A 456 31.42 -8.07 32.03
C LYS A 456 31.57 -6.61 32.43
N ASP A 457 32.57 -5.93 31.88
CA ASP A 457 32.91 -4.56 32.27
C ASP A 457 32.11 -3.50 31.51
N SER A 458 31.63 -3.81 30.31
CA SER A 458 30.99 -2.83 29.42
C SER A 458 29.46 -2.89 29.46
N ILE A 459 28.86 -4.07 29.62
CA ILE A 459 27.41 -4.26 29.50
C ILE A 459 26.57 -3.43 30.48
N PRO A 460 26.98 -3.23 31.76
CA PRO A 460 26.20 -2.40 32.69
C PRO A 460 25.91 -0.99 32.15
N TYR A 461 26.85 -0.40 31.40
CA TYR A 461 26.67 0.92 30.79
C TYR A 461 25.70 0.91 29.60
N ALA A 462 25.62 -0.21 28.86
CA ALA A 462 24.60 -0.37 27.81
C ALA A 462 23.19 -0.48 28.41
N ASP A 463 23.05 -1.22 29.51
CA ASP A 463 21.79 -1.33 30.25
C ASP A 463 21.40 0.03 30.85
N GLU A 464 22.36 0.77 31.41
CA GLU A 464 22.13 2.12 31.95
C GLU A 464 21.69 3.11 30.86
N LEU A 465 22.34 3.10 29.68
CA LEU A 465 21.93 3.91 28.52
C LEU A 465 20.50 3.58 28.09
N HIS A 466 20.16 2.30 28.01
CA HIS A 466 18.80 1.90 27.66
C HIS A 466 17.78 2.35 28.71
N GLN A 467 18.08 2.17 29.99
CA GLN A 467 17.19 2.58 31.08
C GLN A 467 16.95 4.11 31.09
N LYS A 468 18.00 4.90 30.84
CA LYS A 468 17.90 6.36 30.85
C LYS A 468 17.31 6.95 29.57
N LEU A 469 17.60 6.35 28.42
CA LEU A 469 17.37 6.99 27.11
C LEU A 469 16.47 6.18 26.17
N GLY A 470 16.41 4.86 26.32
CA GLY A 470 15.68 3.96 25.43
C GLY A 470 14.18 4.28 25.36
N GLY A 471 13.64 4.28 24.14
CA GLY A 471 12.22 4.53 23.89
C GLY A 471 11.78 5.99 24.03
N LYS A 472 12.67 6.93 24.37
CA LYS A 472 12.33 8.36 24.36
C LYS A 472 12.02 8.82 22.94
N GLU A 473 10.94 9.58 22.79
CA GLU A 473 10.57 10.25 21.55
C GLU A 473 11.66 11.23 21.11
N MET A 474 12.05 11.15 19.84
CA MET A 474 13.11 11.92 19.20
C MET A 474 12.56 12.68 17.97
N PRO A 475 13.20 13.78 17.53
CA PRO A 475 12.82 14.49 16.29
C PRO A 475 12.86 13.59 15.04
N LYS A 476 13.70 12.55 15.08
CA LYS A 476 13.80 11.44 14.13
C LYS A 476 14.42 10.24 14.84
N GLU A 477 14.12 9.02 14.37
CA GLU A 477 14.75 7.78 14.84
C GLU A 477 16.28 7.96 15.08
N LEU A 478 16.73 7.64 16.30
CA LEU A 478 18.11 7.76 16.74
C LEU A 478 18.61 6.41 17.27
N LYS A 479 19.73 5.92 16.73
CA LYS A 479 20.31 4.62 17.12
C LYS A 479 21.62 4.78 17.86
N ILE A 480 21.69 4.21 19.06
CA ILE A 480 22.92 4.04 19.83
C ILE A 480 23.41 2.60 19.63
N GLY A 481 24.54 2.44 18.96
CA GLY A 481 25.24 1.18 18.81
C GLY A 481 26.28 1.01 19.90
N PHE A 482 26.26 -0.13 20.59
CA PHE A 482 27.16 -0.43 21.69
C PHE A 482 27.89 -1.76 21.47
N ASN A 483 29.21 -1.69 21.35
CA ASN A 483 30.07 -2.85 21.22
C ASN A 483 30.89 -3.06 22.50
N GLY A 484 30.69 -4.21 23.15
CA GLY A 484 31.41 -4.56 24.39
C GLY A 484 32.87 -5.01 24.22
N CYS A 485 33.41 -4.97 23.00
CA CYS A 485 34.84 -5.23 22.78
C CYS A 485 35.32 -4.57 21.48
N GLY A 486 36.63 -4.46 21.33
CA GLY A 486 37.28 -3.77 20.20
C GLY A 486 37.11 -4.46 18.84
N MET A 487 36.49 -5.65 18.78
CA MET A 487 36.18 -6.30 17.50
C MET A 487 35.04 -5.61 16.75
N ALA A 488 34.20 -4.84 17.46
CA ALA A 488 33.09 -4.06 16.89
C ALA A 488 32.16 -4.85 15.93
N CYS A 489 32.05 -6.17 16.08
CA CYS A 489 31.31 -7.08 15.17
C CYS A 489 29.82 -6.76 15.02
N TYR A 490 29.28 -5.93 15.90
CA TYR A 490 27.87 -5.57 15.95
C TYR A 490 27.57 -4.23 15.23
N GLY A 491 28.62 -3.61 14.69
CA GLY A 491 28.53 -2.44 13.84
C GLY A 491 28.23 -1.14 14.59
N ALA A 492 28.66 -0.97 15.86
CA ALA A 492 28.41 0.27 16.60
C ALA A 492 28.89 1.52 15.84
N VAL A 493 30.02 1.42 15.14
CA VAL A 493 30.58 2.50 14.30
C VAL A 493 29.71 2.86 13.09
N GLN A 494 28.66 2.09 12.81
CA GLN A 494 27.70 2.33 11.73
C GLN A 494 26.38 2.94 12.24
N GLU A 495 26.18 3.09 13.55
CA GLU A 495 24.97 3.68 14.13
C GLU A 495 25.16 5.20 14.40
N ASP A 496 24.06 5.94 14.62
CA ASP A 496 24.11 7.40 14.80
C ASP A 496 25.06 7.82 15.94
N ILE A 497 25.05 7.07 17.04
CA ILE A 497 26.01 7.19 18.14
C ILE A 497 26.62 5.81 18.37
N GLY A 498 27.88 5.63 18.00
CA GLY A 498 28.63 4.40 18.14
C GLY A 498 29.54 4.42 19.37
N ILE A 499 29.47 3.38 20.19
CA ILE A 499 30.29 3.22 21.39
C ILE A 499 31.01 1.88 21.29
N VAL A 500 32.34 1.89 21.38
CA VAL A 500 33.16 0.67 21.32
C VAL A 500 34.03 0.58 22.56
N PHE A 501 33.89 -0.50 23.33
CA PHE A 501 34.72 -0.76 24.49
C PHE A 501 36.02 -1.43 24.08
N ARG A 502 37.17 -0.87 24.49
CA ARG A 502 38.49 -1.43 24.19
C ARG A 502 39.49 -0.98 25.24
N LYS A 503 40.38 -1.89 25.67
CA LYS A 503 41.47 -1.59 26.63
C LYS A 503 40.98 -0.93 27.93
N GLY A 504 39.78 -1.27 28.41
CA GLY A 504 39.23 -0.76 29.66
C GLY A 504 38.48 0.58 29.56
N ALA A 505 38.38 1.17 28.38
CA ALA A 505 37.74 2.47 28.14
C ALA A 505 36.83 2.45 26.89
N PHE A 506 36.11 3.54 26.64
CA PHE A 506 35.19 3.67 25.50
C PHE A 506 35.70 4.61 24.41
N ASP A 507 35.58 4.16 23.18
CA ASP A 507 35.77 4.97 21.98
C ASP A 507 34.39 5.40 21.46
N LEU A 508 34.24 6.68 21.09
CA LEU A 508 32.97 7.30 20.68
C LEU A 508 33.01 7.72 19.20
N PHE A 509 31.95 7.36 18.48
CA PHE A 509 31.73 7.65 17.08
C PHE A 509 30.39 8.36 16.90
N LEU A 510 30.34 9.42 16.10
CA LEU A 510 29.12 10.22 15.91
C LEU A 510 28.74 10.37 14.43
N GLY A 511 27.44 10.34 14.16
CA GLY A 511 26.86 10.75 12.89
C GLY A 511 27.01 9.74 11.76
N ALA A 512 26.97 8.43 12.03
CA ALA A 512 27.00 7.45 10.94
C ALA A 512 25.75 7.52 10.05
N LYS A 513 25.88 6.97 8.83
CA LYS A 513 24.78 6.78 7.90
C LYS A 513 24.91 5.43 7.21
N THR A 514 24.02 4.51 7.55
CA THR A 514 24.05 3.11 7.08
C THR A 514 23.54 2.88 5.66
N VAL A 515 22.72 3.80 5.12
CA VAL A 515 21.98 3.57 3.86
C VAL A 515 22.07 4.74 2.88
N GLY A 516 22.01 4.40 1.59
CA GLY A 516 22.00 5.34 0.46
C GLY A 516 23.39 5.64 -0.11
N ARG A 517 23.44 6.38 -1.24
CA ARG A 517 24.67 6.66 -2.01
C ARG A 517 25.81 7.32 -1.23
N ASN A 518 25.48 8.07 -0.17
CA ASN A 518 26.47 8.74 0.67
C ASN A 518 26.50 8.08 2.06
N ALA A 519 26.42 6.75 2.12
CA ALA A 519 26.60 6.01 3.37
C ALA A 519 28.04 6.16 3.86
N HIS A 520 28.21 6.29 5.17
CA HIS A 520 29.52 6.42 5.81
C HIS A 520 29.44 5.96 7.27
N SER A 521 30.58 5.54 7.83
CA SER A 521 30.69 5.26 9.26
C SER A 521 30.57 6.54 10.08
N GLY A 522 30.35 6.38 11.38
CA GLY A 522 30.45 7.44 12.36
C GLY A 522 31.86 8.01 12.40
N ILE A 523 31.94 9.29 12.67
CA ILE A 523 33.17 10.05 12.83
C ILE A 523 33.76 9.67 14.20
N PRO A 524 34.99 9.11 14.29
CA PRO A 524 35.65 8.93 15.58
C PRO A 524 35.93 10.32 16.18
N VAL A 525 35.33 10.58 17.35
CA VAL A 525 35.42 11.89 18.02
C VAL A 525 36.22 11.84 19.32
N ALA A 526 36.28 10.67 19.97
CA ALA A 526 37.06 10.47 21.19
C ALA A 526 37.47 9.01 21.32
N GLU A 527 38.66 8.78 21.85
CA GLU A 527 39.16 7.47 22.27
C GLU A 527 39.48 7.50 23.76
N GLY A 528 39.30 6.37 24.44
CA GLY A 528 39.73 6.23 25.85
C GLY A 528 38.87 7.01 26.85
N ILE A 529 37.57 7.19 26.59
CA ILE A 529 36.64 7.77 27.56
C ILE A 529 36.50 6.84 28.76
N GLU A 530 36.69 7.40 29.96
CA GLU A 530 36.52 6.68 31.23
C GLU A 530 35.10 6.11 31.36
N LYS A 531 34.99 4.94 32.01
CA LYS A 531 33.75 4.16 32.00
C LYS A 531 32.58 4.93 32.60
N GLU A 532 32.82 5.71 33.65
CA GLU A 532 31.81 6.50 34.35
C GLU A 532 31.33 7.72 33.55
N GLU A 533 32.10 8.17 32.56
CA GLU A 533 31.81 9.39 31.80
C GLU A 533 31.00 9.13 30.52
N ILE A 534 30.96 7.89 30.02
CA ILE A 534 30.29 7.58 28.75
C ILE A 534 28.79 7.84 28.79
N VAL A 535 28.11 7.44 29.86
CA VAL A 535 26.64 7.58 29.98
C VAL A 535 26.24 9.06 30.13
N PRO A 536 26.84 9.84 31.05
CA PRO A 536 26.56 11.27 31.14
C PRO A 536 26.87 12.03 29.85
N LEU A 537 27.96 11.69 29.15
CA LEU A 537 28.32 12.32 27.89
C LEU A 537 27.27 12.09 26.80
N VAL A 538 26.87 10.82 26.60
CA VAL A 538 25.86 10.46 25.59
C VAL A 538 24.51 11.09 25.92
N GLU A 539 24.14 11.16 27.21
CA GLU A 539 22.92 11.85 27.64
C GLU A 539 22.92 13.33 27.26
N ARG A 540 24.04 14.05 27.42
CA ARG A 540 24.16 15.45 26.99
C ARG A 540 24.01 15.59 25.47
N ILE A 541 24.67 14.73 24.70
CA ILE A 541 24.57 14.70 23.22
C ILE A 541 23.12 14.49 22.78
N VAL A 542 22.44 13.49 23.33
CA VAL A 542 21.05 13.16 23.00
C VAL A 542 20.10 14.30 23.38
N ASN A 543 20.27 14.89 24.57
CA ASN A 543 19.43 16.00 25.02
C ASN A 543 19.61 17.23 24.13
N ARG A 544 20.84 17.51 23.69
CA ARG A 544 21.12 18.59 22.74
C ARG A 544 20.48 18.33 21.38
N PHE A 545 20.60 17.11 20.85
CA PHE A 545 19.91 16.71 19.61
C PHE A 545 18.39 16.89 19.71
N LYS A 546 17.78 16.40 20.80
CA LYS A 546 16.34 16.53 21.02
C LYS A 546 15.87 17.99 21.06
N LYS A 547 16.70 18.89 21.59
CA LYS A 547 16.36 20.30 21.78
C LYS A 547 16.60 21.17 20.53
N GLU A 548 17.67 20.89 19.78
CA GLU A 548 18.18 21.79 18.73
C GLU A 548 17.99 21.24 17.30
N ALA A 549 17.56 20.00 17.14
CA ALA A 549 17.27 19.43 15.83
C ALA A 549 15.94 19.96 15.26
N PHE A 550 15.90 20.11 13.94
CA PHE A 550 14.66 20.41 13.24
C PHE A 550 13.75 19.18 13.18
N PRO A 551 12.42 19.37 13.00
CA PRO A 551 11.51 18.25 12.79
C PRO A 551 11.98 17.33 11.64
N ASN A 552 12.00 16.02 11.88
CA ASN A 552 12.41 14.99 10.91
C ASN A 552 13.91 15.07 10.48
N GLU A 553 14.77 15.78 11.22
CA GLU A 553 16.21 15.86 10.98
C GLU A 553 16.95 14.62 11.51
N ARG A 554 17.75 13.95 10.65
CA ARG A 554 18.61 12.82 11.07
C ARG A 554 19.85 13.33 11.81
N PHE A 555 20.34 12.55 12.78
CA PHE A 555 21.46 12.92 13.64
C PHE A 555 22.74 13.32 12.89
N HIS A 556 23.13 12.61 11.82
CA HIS A 556 24.31 12.99 11.03
C HIS A 556 24.20 14.39 10.39
N LYS A 557 22.99 14.79 9.95
CA LYS A 557 22.75 16.13 9.39
C LYS A 557 22.79 17.19 10.49
N PHE A 558 22.21 16.87 11.64
CA PHE A 558 22.27 17.72 12.81
C PHE A 558 23.73 17.98 13.22
N PHE A 559 24.55 16.93 13.33
CA PHE A 559 25.96 17.08 13.70
C PHE A 559 26.74 17.89 12.65
N GLN A 560 26.52 17.63 11.36
CA GLN A 560 27.09 18.42 10.27
C GLN A 560 26.70 19.90 10.34
N ARG A 561 25.44 20.20 10.65
CA ARG A 561 24.90 21.56 10.68
C ARG A 561 25.41 22.35 11.88
N VAL A 562 25.42 21.74 13.06
CA VAL A 562 25.86 22.39 14.30
C VAL A 562 27.38 22.52 14.32
N GLY A 563 28.10 21.66 13.61
CA GLY A 563 29.55 21.73 13.43
C GLY A 563 30.35 21.27 14.66
N GLU A 564 29.76 21.28 15.86
CA GLU A 564 30.40 20.80 17.08
C GLU A 564 29.37 20.28 18.10
N LEU A 565 29.63 19.11 18.71
CA LEU A 565 28.84 18.55 19.80
C LEU A 565 29.74 18.19 20.99
N GLU A 566 29.45 18.74 22.17
CA GLU A 566 30.21 18.50 23.40
C GLU A 566 31.73 18.68 23.26
N GLY A 567 32.19 19.66 22.46
CA GLY A 567 33.62 19.89 22.17
C GLY A 567 34.17 19.07 21.00
N TYR A 568 33.37 18.20 20.38
CA TYR A 568 33.79 17.39 19.24
C TYR A 568 33.36 18.03 17.92
N ALA A 569 34.34 18.45 17.13
CA ALA A 569 34.10 19.06 15.83
C ALA A 569 33.67 18.02 14.78
N TRP A 570 32.71 18.41 13.94
CA TRP A 570 32.36 17.69 12.73
C TRP A 570 33.44 17.90 11.66
N TYR A 571 33.81 16.83 10.98
CA TYR A 571 34.61 16.88 9.77
C TYR A 571 34.02 15.95 8.71
N GLU A 572 34.29 16.25 7.43
CA GLU A 572 33.79 15.44 6.34
C GLU A 572 34.41 14.03 6.40
N PRO A 573 33.60 12.97 6.56
CA PRO A 573 34.12 11.60 6.54
C PRO A 573 34.77 11.30 5.19
N ALA A 574 35.80 10.45 5.19
CA ALA A 574 36.44 10.01 3.95
C ALA A 574 35.38 9.42 3.00
N LYS A 575 35.27 9.99 1.79
CA LYS A 575 34.35 9.48 0.77
C LYS A 575 34.87 8.14 0.28
N ALA A 576 34.04 7.10 0.37
CA ALA A 576 34.31 5.87 -0.35
C ALA A 576 34.19 6.15 -1.85
N GLU A 577 35.23 5.84 -2.62
CA GLU A 577 35.11 5.80 -4.08
C GLU A 577 34.22 4.61 -4.44
N ILE A 578 33.00 4.92 -4.89
CA ILE A 578 32.06 3.91 -5.35
C ILE A 578 32.49 3.54 -6.77
N GLU A 579 33.27 2.48 -6.92
CA GLU A 579 33.49 1.85 -8.22
C GLU A 579 32.19 1.21 -8.69
N ASN A 580 31.84 1.42 -9.96
CA ASN A 580 30.73 0.70 -10.58
C ASN A 580 31.05 -0.80 -10.58
N ALA A 581 30.08 -1.64 -10.21
CA ALA A 581 30.22 -3.07 -10.36
C ALA A 581 30.59 -3.39 -11.82
N ALA A 582 31.64 -4.20 -12.01
CA ALA A 582 32.14 -4.55 -13.34
C ALA A 582 31.09 -5.28 -14.21
N CYS A 583 30.06 -5.85 -13.57
CA CYS A 583 28.84 -6.32 -14.21
C CYS A 583 27.79 -5.20 -14.16
N GLY A 584 27.54 -4.57 -15.31
CA GLY A 584 26.52 -3.54 -15.44
C GLY A 584 25.11 -4.10 -15.40
N ASP A 585 24.57 -4.25 -14.18
CA ASP A 585 23.13 -4.33 -13.88
C ASP A 585 22.76 -3.32 -12.78
#